data_AF-A0A0H5Q5L8-F1
#
_entry.id   AF-A0A0H5Q5L8-F1
#
_cell.length_a   1.000
_cell.length_b   1.000
_cell.length_c   1.000
_cell.angle_alpha   90.00
_cell.angle_beta   90.00
_cell.angle_gamma   90.00
#
_symmetry.space_group_name_H-M   'P 1'
#
loop_
_entity.id
_entity.type
_entity.pdbx_description
1 polymer ?
#
loop_
_entity_poly.entity_id
_entity_poly.type
_entity_poly.pdbx_seq_one_letter_code
_entity_poly.pdbx_strand_id
1 'polypeptide(L)' 'MGQPLTVEMIRFECEVCDMSAQMVLTNDSWVAWSDHMASHSDPQAFQAWTWGVVPLDLSHSPSAK' A
#
# COMPACT_ATOMS: atom_id res chain seq x y z
N MET A 1 -20.53 10.03 16.86
CA MET A 1 -19.96 8.74 16.42
C MET A 1 -18.89 9.07 15.40
N GLY A 2 -17.61 8.90 15.73
CA GLY A 2 -16.50 9.21 14.82
C GLY A 2 -16.42 8.12 13.75
N GLN A 3 -16.21 8.51 12.49
CA GLN A 3 -15.89 7.55 11.43
C GLN A 3 -14.60 6.80 11.79
N PRO A 4 -14.52 5.49 11.51
CA PRO A 4 -13.27 4.76 11.65
C PRO A 4 -12.20 5.41 10.78
N LEU A 5 -11.00 5.59 11.33
CA LEU A 5 -9.84 6.09 10.59
C LEU A 5 -9.43 5.03 9.57
N THR A 6 -9.91 5.15 8.33
CA THR A 6 -9.44 4.32 7.21
C THR A 6 -8.01 4.71 6.87
N VAL A 7 -7.12 3.72 6.82
CA VAL A 7 -5.75 3.88 6.33
C VAL A 7 -5.71 3.41 4.89
N GLU A 8 -5.31 4.26 3.96
CA GLU A 8 -5.09 3.84 2.57
C GLU A 8 -3.75 3.13 2.43
N MET A 9 -3.75 2.00 1.73
CA MET A 9 -2.56 1.21 1.41
C MET A 9 -2.35 1.21 -0.09
N ILE A 10 -1.09 1.02 -0.51
CA ILE A 10 -0.68 0.85 -1.90
C ILE A 10 0.26 -0.34 -2.04
N ARG A 11 0.08 -1.11 -3.11
CA ARG A 11 1.02 -2.11 -3.61
C ARG A 11 1.56 -1.64 -4.95
N PHE A 12 2.87 -1.70 -5.11
CA PHE A 12 3.57 -1.53 -6.38
C PHE A 12 4.21 -2.84 -6.81
N GLU A 13 4.21 -3.10 -8.11
CA GLU A 13 4.94 -4.20 -8.75
C GLU A 13 5.73 -3.66 -9.93
N CYS A 14 7.04 -3.88 -9.94
CA CYS A 14 7.93 -3.50 -11.02
C CYS A 14 8.06 -4.66 -12.00
N GLU A 15 7.71 -4.44 -13.26
CA GLU A 15 7.80 -5.46 -14.31
C GLU A 15 9.23 -5.65 -14.84
N VAL A 16 10.16 -4.72 -14.51
CA VAL A 16 11.56 -4.76 -14.97
C VAL A 16 12.42 -5.68 -14.10
N CYS A 17 12.26 -5.63 -12.77
CA CYS A 17 13.07 -6.40 -11.83
C CYS A 17 12.28 -7.33 -10.92
N ASP A 18 10.97 -7.50 -11.16
CA ASP A 18 10.08 -8.39 -10.40
C ASP A 18 10.01 -8.04 -8.90
N MET A 19 10.28 -6.77 -8.56
CA MET A 19 10.21 -6.27 -7.19
C MET A 19 8.79 -5.82 -6.86
N SER A 20 8.27 -6.26 -5.71
CA SER A 20 7.00 -5.77 -5.16
C SER A 20 7.20 -5.01 -3.85
N ALA A 21 6.46 -3.92 -3.65
CA ALA A 21 6.45 -3.15 -2.40
C ALA A 21 5.02 -2.88 -1.94
N GLN A 22 4.74 -3.05 -0.64
CA GLN A 22 3.44 -2.75 -0.03
C GLN A 22 3.62 -1.78 1.14
N MET A 23 2.90 -0.66 1.10
CA MET A 23 3.12 0.49 2.00
C MET A 23 1.80 1.21 2.30
N VAL A 24 1.81 2.08 3.32
CA VAL A 24 0.74 3.08 3.50
C VAL A 24 0.82 4.09 2.36
N LEU A 25 -0.31 4.45 1.78
CA LEU A 25 -0.39 5.45 0.72
C LEU A 25 -0.12 6.83 1.29
N THR A 26 1.10 7.31 1.08
CA THR A 26 1.57 8.66 1.43
C THR A 26 2.32 9.27 0.24
N ASN A 27 2.60 10.58 0.29
CA ASN A 27 3.48 11.20 -0.70
C ASN A 27 4.87 10.54 -0.70
N ASP A 28 5.40 10.19 0.47
CA ASP A 28 6.71 9.55 0.59
C ASP A 28 6.73 8.16 -0.07
N SER A 29 5.62 7.41 0.02
CA SER A 29 5.49 6.11 -0.66
C SER A 29 5.60 6.24 -2.19
N TRP A 30 5.04 7.31 -2.77
CA TRP A 30 5.14 7.61 -4.19
C TRP A 30 6.54 8.08 -4.58
N VAL A 31 7.18 8.92 -3.77
CA VAL A 31 8.55 9.38 -4.01
C VAL A 31 9.53 8.21 -3.99
N ALA A 32 9.45 7.35 -2.97
CA ALA A 32 10.29 6.16 -2.87
C ALA A 32 10.11 5.22 -4.08
N TRP A 33 8.87 5.06 -4.58
CA TRP A 33 8.62 4.30 -5.80
C TRP A 33 9.19 4.98 -7.04
N SER A 34 9.04 6.30 -7.16
CA SER A 34 9.60 7.08 -8.25
C SER A 34 11.13 6.98 -8.30
N ASP A 35 11.80 7.04 -7.14
CA ASP A 35 13.26 6.87 -7.03
C ASP A 35 13.70 5.47 -7.46
N HIS A 36 12.92 4.44 -7.11
CA HIS A 36 13.15 3.09 -7.61
C HIS A 36 13.04 3.04 -9.15
N MET A 37 11.93 3.56 -9.72
CA MET A 37 11.70 3.53 -11.17
C MET A 37 12.73 4.35 -11.96
N ALA A 38 13.34 5.37 -11.36
CA ALA A 38 14.44 6.12 -11.96
C ALA A 38 15.71 5.27 -12.20
N SER A 39 15.82 4.10 -11.57
CA SER A 39 16.90 3.13 -11.81
C SER A 39 16.66 2.26 -13.05
N HIS A 40 15.45 2.33 -13.64
CA HIS A 40 15.05 1.52 -14.80
C HIS A 40 14.94 2.38 -16.06
N SER A 41 15.13 1.75 -17.22
CA SER A 41 15.02 2.42 -18.53
C SER A 41 13.58 2.74 -18.94
N ASP A 42 12.61 2.00 -18.40
CA ASP A 42 11.18 2.22 -18.63
C ASP A 42 10.49 2.61 -17.31
N PRO A 43 10.14 3.89 -17.11
CA PRO A 43 9.52 4.38 -15.89
C PRO A 43 8.03 4.00 -15.77
N GLN A 44 7.40 3.44 -16.81
CA GLN A 44 5.99 3.04 -16.81
C GLN A 44 5.79 1.53 -16.67
N ALA A 45 6.87 0.75 -16.60
CA ALA A 45 6.84 -0.70 -16.41
C ALA A 45 6.51 -1.08 -14.96
N PHE A 46 5.34 -0.65 -14.48
CA PHE A 46 4.83 -1.00 -13.16
C PHE A 46 3.31 -1.11 -13.10
N GLN A 47 2.84 -1.89 -12.14
CA GLN A 47 1.44 -1.98 -11.75
C GLN A 47 1.25 -1.48 -10.32
N ALA A 48 0.09 -0.91 -10.03
CA ALA A 48 -0.25 -0.44 -8.69
C ALA A 48 -1.70 -0.73 -8.30
N TRP A 49 -1.91 -1.09 -7.04
CA TRP A 49 -3.23 -1.33 -6.46
C TRP A 49 -3.35 -0.58 -5.15
N THR A 50 -4.50 0.05 -4.92
CA THR A 50 -4.82 0.72 -3.65
C THR A 50 -6.03 0.10 -2.99
N TRP A 51 -6.02 0.08 -1.66
CA TRP A 51 -7.16 -0.38 -0.87
C TRP A 51 -7.21 0.33 0.48
N GLY A 52 -8.40 0.47 1.05
CA GLY A 52 -8.59 0.98 2.39
C GLY A 52 -8.52 -0.13 3.43
N VAL A 53 -7.79 0.10 4.51
CA VAL A 53 -7.78 -0.74 5.72
C VAL A 53 -8.63 -0.07 6.78
N VAL A 54 -9.67 -0.75 7.21
CA VAL A 54 -10.53 -0.32 8.31
C VAL A 54 -10.12 -1.03 9.60
N PRO A 55 -10.07 -0.32 10.75
CA PRO A 55 -9.83 -0.95 12.04
C PRO A 55 -10.89 -2.02 12.31
N LEU A 56 -10.43 -3.21 12.73
CA LEU A 56 -11.34 -4.23 13.24
C LEU A 56 -11.70 -3.89 14.68
N ASP A 57 -12.99 -3.75 14.97
CA ASP A 57 -13.47 -3.61 16.34
C ASP A 57 -13.33 -4.95 17.09
N LEU A 58 -12.28 -5.06 17.88
CA LEU A 58 -12.02 -6.26 18.70
C LEU A 58 -12.87 -6.30 19.98
N SER A 59 -13.61 -5.22 20.33
CA SER A 59 -14.41 -5.16 21.55
C SER A 59 -15.59 -6.14 21.57
N HIS A 60 -15.96 -6.69 20.42
CA HIS A 60 -17.02 -7.68 20.25
C HIS A 60 -16.52 -9.08 19.86
N SER A 61 -15.20 -9.35 19.92
CA SER A 61 -14.71 -10.71 19.66
C SER A 61 -15.20 -11.66 20.75
N PRO A 62 -16.04 -12.67 20.45
CA PRO A 62 -16.33 -13.71 21.42
C PRO A 62 -14.99 -14.35 21.78
N SER A 63 -14.64 -14.33 23.07
CA SER A 63 -13.47 -15.06 23.56
C SER A 63 -13.48 -16.44 22.94
N ALA A 64 -12.44 -16.75 22.17
CA ALA A 64 -12.19 -18.11 21.72
C ALA A 64 -12.15 -18.99 22.97
N LYS A 65 -13.18 -19.84 23.13
CA LYS A 65 -13.19 -20.91 24.11
C LYS A 65 -12.27 -22.03 23.67
#